data_AF-A0A9W9KFT8-F1
#
_entry.id   AF-A0A9W9KFT8-F1
#
_cell.length_a   1.000
_cell.length_b   1.000
_cell.length_c   1.000
_cell.angle_alpha   90.00
_cell.angle_beta   90.00
_cell.angle_gamma   90.00
#
_symmetry.space_group_name_H-M   'P 1'
#
loop_
_entity.id
_entity.type
_entity.pdbx_description
1 polymer ?
#
loop_
_entity_poly.entity_id
_entity_poly.type
_entity_poly.pdbx_seq_one_letter_code
_entity_poly.pdbx_strand_id
1 'polypeptide(L)'
;MAIFPATRQRQTRHFATALKIDLDLAGITDRWHPVQVDHLELSVEHELRSNIFEATCGRFDSAVIVKFARFPWEMPYFEAETTAYKWIQGHDVGPDFLGHLTEEGPVIGLLVAHITPSRHATPEGLDICSLSLSKLHQLGIKHRDINKHNFLVHNGKQPSLIVKTHLGSPAQMY
;
A
#
# COMPACT_ATOMS: atom_id res chain seq x y z
N MET A 1 -41.90 19.05 -16.34
CA MET A 1 -40.67 19.69 -16.86
C MET A 1 -39.51 19.09 -16.08
N ALA A 2 -38.93 18.01 -16.62
CA ALA A 2 -37.85 17.26 -15.98
C ALA A 2 -36.51 17.88 -16.36
N ILE A 3 -35.65 18.14 -15.38
CA ILE A 3 -34.26 18.54 -15.59
C ILE A 3 -33.40 17.46 -14.93
N PHE A 4 -32.89 16.54 -15.75
CA PHE A 4 -31.75 15.70 -15.38
C PHE A 4 -30.50 16.58 -15.40
N PRO A 5 -29.66 16.61 -14.36
CA PRO A 5 -28.30 17.07 -14.53
C PRO A 5 -27.39 15.91 -14.95
N ALA A 6 -26.69 16.20 -16.05
CA ALA A 6 -25.68 15.44 -16.74
C ALA A 6 -24.80 14.49 -15.90
N THR A 7 -24.76 13.25 -16.35
CA THR A 7 -23.69 12.27 -16.16
C THR A 7 -22.31 12.90 -16.38
N ARG A 8 -21.48 12.94 -15.32
CA ARG A 8 -20.06 13.26 -15.41
C ARG A 8 -19.29 11.99 -15.71
N GLN A 9 -19.18 11.63 -16.99
CA GLN A 9 -18.15 10.70 -17.43
C GLN A 9 -16.78 11.35 -17.24
N ARG A 10 -16.00 10.88 -16.25
CA ARG A 10 -14.54 11.05 -16.18
C ARG A 10 -13.88 9.68 -16.13
N GLN A 11 -13.81 9.11 -17.32
CA GLN A 11 -12.77 8.22 -17.86
C GLN A 11 -11.90 7.46 -16.84
N THR A 12 -12.48 6.38 -16.32
CA THR A 12 -11.90 5.26 -15.56
C THR A 12 -10.98 4.38 -16.44
N ARG A 13 -9.81 4.89 -16.85
CA ARG A 13 -8.85 4.11 -17.67
C ARG A 13 -7.56 3.68 -16.98
N HIS A 14 -7.38 3.98 -15.68
CA HIS A 14 -6.12 3.68 -14.99
C HIS A 14 -6.01 2.23 -14.49
N PHE A 15 -7.13 1.62 -14.13
CA PHE A 15 -7.19 0.23 -13.66
C PHE A 15 -7.62 -0.76 -14.74
N ALA A 16 -8.39 -0.31 -15.73
CA ALA A 16 -9.09 -1.14 -16.72
C ALA A 16 -8.21 -1.79 -17.81
N THR A 17 -6.94 -2.09 -17.55
CA THR A 17 -6.06 -2.77 -18.54
C THR A 17 -5.14 -3.81 -17.92
N ALA A 18 -5.28 -4.13 -16.63
CA ALA A 18 -4.65 -5.33 -16.08
C ALA A 18 -5.64 -6.50 -16.21
N LEU A 19 -5.18 -7.64 -16.71
CA LEU A 19 -5.86 -8.94 -16.57
C LEU A 19 -7.06 -9.24 -17.49
N LYS A 20 -6.86 -9.16 -18.81
CA LYS A 20 -7.47 -10.12 -19.75
C LYS A 20 -6.40 -11.08 -20.26
N ILE A 21 -5.94 -11.98 -19.38
CA ILE A 21 -5.12 -13.12 -19.78
C ILE A 21 -5.64 -14.32 -19.00
N ASP A 22 -6.22 -15.28 -19.72
CA ASP A 22 -6.72 -16.59 -19.27
C ASP A 22 -5.59 -17.50 -18.73
N LEU A 23 -4.98 -17.13 -17.63
CA LEU A 23 -4.29 -18.06 -16.75
C LEU A 23 -4.75 -17.78 -15.33
N ASP A 24 -4.92 -18.84 -14.53
CA ASP A 24 -5.19 -18.85 -13.09
C ASP A 24 -4.31 -17.87 -12.28
N LEU A 25 -4.57 -16.58 -12.40
CA LEU A 25 -3.98 -15.53 -11.60
C LEU A 25 -4.75 -15.53 -10.28
N ALA A 26 -4.37 -16.47 -9.42
CA ALA A 26 -4.64 -16.35 -8.00
C ALA A 26 -4.14 -14.96 -7.58
N GLY A 27 -5.08 -14.05 -7.34
CA GLY A 27 -4.78 -12.76 -6.72
C GLY A 27 -4.15 -12.98 -5.35
N ILE A 28 -3.86 -11.89 -4.64
CA ILE A 28 -3.27 -11.98 -3.31
C ILE A 28 -4.11 -12.92 -2.42
N THR A 29 -3.46 -13.94 -1.86
CA THR A 29 -4.12 -15.02 -1.13
C THR A 29 -4.25 -14.73 0.36
N ASP A 30 -3.28 -14.00 0.94
CA ASP A 30 -3.31 -13.58 2.35
C ASP A 30 -4.33 -12.45 2.60
N ARG A 31 -5.61 -12.83 2.65
CA ARG A 31 -6.76 -11.95 2.87
C ARG A 31 -7.04 -11.70 4.36
N TRP A 32 -6.01 -11.33 5.11
CA TRP A 32 -6.09 -11.21 6.57
C TRP A 32 -6.92 -10.00 7.04
N HIS A 33 -6.88 -8.88 6.31
CA HIS A 33 -7.66 -7.69 6.63
C HIS A 33 -9.13 -7.82 6.16
N PRO A 34 -10.13 -7.45 6.98
CA PRO A 34 -11.54 -7.65 6.64
C PRO A 34 -12.06 -6.69 5.56
N VAL A 35 -11.43 -5.51 5.41
CA VAL A 35 -11.84 -4.53 4.40
C VAL A 35 -11.32 -4.93 3.03
N GLN A 36 -12.24 -5.01 2.07
CA GLN A 36 -11.96 -5.15 0.64
C GLN A 36 -12.67 -4.00 -0.08
N VAL A 37 -11.96 -3.34 -0.98
CA VAL A 37 -12.46 -2.19 -1.74
C VAL A 37 -12.31 -2.53 -3.21
N ASP A 38 -13.41 -2.41 -3.96
CA ASP A 38 -13.36 -2.55 -5.41
C ASP A 38 -12.68 -1.32 -6.02
N HIS A 39 -11.82 -1.52 -7.01
CA HIS A 39 -11.10 -0.41 -7.66
C HIS A 39 -12.04 0.67 -8.24
N LEU A 40 -13.28 0.33 -8.57
CA LEU A 40 -14.30 1.27 -9.04
C LEU A 40 -14.82 2.21 -7.93
N GLU A 41 -14.59 1.87 -6.66
CA GLU A 41 -14.90 2.73 -5.51
C GLU A 41 -13.85 3.82 -5.27
N LEU A 42 -12.74 3.79 -6.02
CA LEU A 42 -11.62 4.71 -5.87
C LEU A 42 -11.67 5.83 -6.91
N SER A 43 -11.38 7.05 -6.46
CA SER A 43 -11.12 8.20 -7.32
C SER A 43 -9.62 8.52 -7.29
N VAL A 44 -8.90 8.19 -8.36
CA VAL A 44 -7.46 8.48 -8.47
C VAL A 44 -7.24 9.98 -8.55
N GLU A 45 -6.37 10.48 -7.69
CA GLU A 45 -5.98 11.89 -7.65
C GLU A 45 -4.63 12.10 -8.32
N HIS A 46 -3.61 11.34 -7.91
CA HIS A 46 -2.25 11.46 -8.43
C HIS A 46 -1.59 10.10 -8.64
N GLU A 47 -0.85 9.96 -9.74
CA GLU A 47 0.09 8.86 -9.93
C GLU A 47 1.43 9.23 -9.28
N LEU A 48 1.83 8.47 -8.25
CA LEU A 48 3.11 8.67 -7.58
C LEU A 48 4.21 7.85 -8.27
N ARG A 49 3.87 6.64 -8.69
CA ARG A 49 4.67 5.72 -9.50
C ARG A 49 3.74 4.83 -10.32
N SER A 50 4.30 4.09 -11.26
CA SER A 50 3.50 3.29 -12.18
C SER A 50 2.58 2.26 -11.50
N ASN A 51 2.88 1.81 -10.28
CA ASN A 51 2.05 0.90 -9.49
C ASN A 51 1.63 1.49 -8.13
N ILE A 52 1.77 2.80 -7.94
CA ILE A 52 1.46 3.49 -6.68
C ILE A 52 0.70 4.78 -6.98
N PHE A 53 -0.51 4.89 -6.46
CA PHE A 53 -1.41 6.02 -6.69
C PHE A 53 -1.91 6.59 -5.39
N GLU A 54 -2.12 7.90 -5.36
CA GLU A 54 -2.96 8.55 -4.37
C GLU A 54 -4.41 8.54 -4.87
N ALA A 55 -5.34 8.14 -4.01
CA ALA A 55 -6.76 8.10 -4.34
C ALA A 55 -7.62 8.49 -3.13
N THR A 56 -8.86 8.86 -3.39
CA THR A 56 -9.90 9.00 -2.38
C THR A 56 -10.93 7.87 -2.51
N CYS A 57 -11.54 7.51 -1.38
CA CYS A 57 -12.59 6.50 -1.30
C CYS A 57 -13.63 6.97 -0.30
N GLY A 58 -14.93 6.83 -0.60
CA GLY A 58 -16.00 7.22 0.32
C GLY A 58 -16.01 6.46 1.65
N ARG A 59 -15.20 5.40 1.79
CA ARG A 59 -15.05 4.61 3.03
C ARG A 59 -14.01 5.18 4.00
N PHE A 60 -13.18 6.11 3.56
CA PHE A 60 -12.10 6.68 4.38
C PHE A 60 -12.19 8.20 4.40
N ASP A 61 -11.94 8.80 5.55
CA ASP A 61 -12.01 10.27 5.73
C ASP A 61 -10.84 11.02 5.07
N SER A 62 -9.77 10.31 4.71
CA SER A 62 -8.54 10.87 4.17
C SER A 62 -8.12 10.13 2.89
N ALA A 63 -7.26 10.78 2.11
CA ALA A 63 -6.62 10.16 0.95
C ALA A 63 -5.89 8.87 1.36
N VAL A 64 -5.86 7.91 0.44
CA VAL A 64 -5.22 6.61 0.60
C VAL A 64 -4.15 6.42 -0.46
N ILE A 65 -3.15 5.62 -0.13
CA ILE A 65 -2.17 5.14 -1.10
C ILE A 65 -2.61 3.76 -1.58
N VAL A 66 -2.81 3.66 -2.88
CA VAL A 66 -3.15 2.44 -3.60
C VAL A 66 -1.88 1.85 -4.17
N LYS A 67 -1.62 0.58 -3.91
CA LYS A 67 -0.55 -0.15 -4.58
C LYS A 67 -1.07 -1.47 -5.13
N PHE A 68 -0.75 -1.80 -6.38
CA PHE A 68 -1.28 -3.02 -7.01
C PHE A 68 -0.37 -3.60 -8.08
N ALA A 69 -0.55 -4.90 -8.35
CA ALA A 69 0.13 -5.60 -9.42
C ALA A 69 -0.54 -5.25 -10.76
N ARG A 70 0.20 -4.61 -11.66
CA ARG A 70 -0.25 -4.39 -13.05
C ARG A 70 0.03 -5.61 -13.92
N PHE A 71 1.03 -6.38 -13.53
CA PHE A 71 1.47 -7.55 -14.25
C PHE A 71 1.51 -8.79 -13.35
N PRO A 72 1.32 -10.00 -13.89
CA PRO A 72 1.35 -11.24 -13.13
C PRO A 72 2.60 -11.45 -12.28
N TRP A 73 3.78 -11.12 -12.82
CA TRP A 73 5.05 -11.26 -12.11
C TRP A 73 5.22 -10.27 -10.96
N GLU A 74 4.39 -9.22 -10.87
CA GLU A 74 4.39 -8.30 -9.74
C GLU A 74 3.63 -8.89 -8.52
N MET A 75 2.74 -9.87 -8.74
CA MET A 75 1.86 -10.41 -7.70
C MET A 75 2.59 -10.97 -6.47
N PRO A 76 3.66 -11.79 -6.60
CA PRO A 76 4.36 -12.34 -5.43
C PRO A 76 4.97 -11.24 -4.54
N TYR A 77 5.32 -10.11 -5.12
CA TYR A 77 5.86 -8.97 -4.38
C TYR A 77 4.79 -8.30 -3.50
N PHE A 78 3.57 -8.17 -4.02
CA PHE A 78 2.44 -7.63 -3.27
C PHE A 78 1.90 -8.62 -2.23
N GLU A 79 1.98 -9.93 -2.49
CA GLU A 79 1.72 -10.96 -1.47
C GLU A 79 2.68 -10.81 -0.28
N ALA A 80 3.98 -10.67 -0.55
CA ALA A 80 5.00 -10.49 0.48
C ALA A 80 4.80 -9.17 1.25
N GLU A 81 4.46 -8.08 0.55
CA GLU A 81 4.17 -6.80 1.20
C GLU A 81 2.91 -6.88 2.08
N THR A 82 1.85 -7.54 1.60
CA THR A 82 0.61 -7.77 2.37
C THR A 82 0.86 -8.60 3.62
N THR A 83 1.65 -9.67 3.49
CA THR A 83 2.07 -10.51 4.62
C THR A 83 2.89 -9.70 5.62
N ALA A 84 3.74 -8.80 5.14
CA ALA A 84 4.54 -8.00 6.04
C ALA A 84 3.74 -6.93 6.79
N TYR A 85 2.73 -6.32 6.15
CA TYR A 85 1.78 -5.44 6.85
C TYR A 85 1.04 -6.18 7.97
N LYS A 86 0.71 -7.46 7.77
CA LYS A 86 0.15 -8.32 8.82
C LYS A 86 1.10 -8.45 10.01
N TRP A 87 2.39 -8.64 9.78
CA TRP A 87 3.37 -8.79 10.86
C TRP A 87 3.63 -7.51 11.64
N ILE A 88 3.56 -6.35 10.98
CA ILE A 88 3.82 -5.06 11.64
C ILE A 88 2.55 -4.37 12.15
N GLN A 89 1.38 -4.97 11.96
CA GLN A 89 0.11 -4.39 12.37
C GLN A 89 0.10 -4.12 13.88
N GLY A 90 -0.20 -2.88 14.27
CA GLY A 90 -0.24 -2.46 15.67
C GLY A 90 1.14 -2.16 16.31
N HIS A 91 2.24 -2.23 15.54
CA HIS A 91 3.58 -1.96 16.06
C HIS A 91 4.12 -0.56 15.78
N ASP A 92 3.35 0.31 15.11
CA ASP A 92 3.73 1.69 14.76
C ASP A 92 5.11 1.74 14.06
N VAL A 93 5.26 0.91 13.03
CA VAL A 93 6.48 0.77 12.21
C VAL A 93 6.28 1.38 10.82
N GLY A 94 5.09 1.23 10.24
CA GLY A 94 4.75 1.70 8.89
C GLY A 94 3.39 2.38 8.87
N PRO A 95 2.94 2.84 7.69
CA PRO A 95 1.58 3.34 7.51
C PRO A 95 0.55 2.27 7.89
N ASP A 96 -0.65 2.69 8.29
CA ASP A 96 -1.73 1.73 8.57
C ASP A 96 -2.17 1.02 7.29
N PHE A 97 -2.34 -0.29 7.37
CA PHE A 97 -2.98 -1.07 6.32
C PHE A 97 -4.50 -0.85 6.41
N LEU A 98 -5.11 -0.36 5.34
CA LEU A 98 -6.52 0.02 5.31
C LEU A 98 -7.42 -1.04 4.68
N GLY A 99 -6.87 -1.87 3.79
CA GLY A 99 -7.65 -2.92 3.14
C GLY A 99 -7.01 -3.49 1.90
N HIS A 100 -7.66 -4.52 1.37
CA HIS A 100 -7.28 -5.15 0.11
C HIS A 100 -7.94 -4.44 -1.06
N LEU A 101 -7.20 -4.28 -2.16
CA LEU A 101 -7.73 -3.78 -3.42
C LEU A 101 -8.22 -4.95 -4.26
N THR A 102 -9.45 -4.87 -4.78
CA THR A 102 -10.06 -5.92 -5.61
C THR A 102 -10.45 -5.42 -7.00
N GLU A 103 -10.44 -6.34 -7.97
CA GLU A 103 -10.95 -6.13 -9.32
C GLU A 103 -11.74 -7.37 -9.71
N GLU A 104 -13.08 -7.25 -9.80
CA GLU A 104 -13.99 -8.36 -10.15
C GLU A 104 -13.86 -9.61 -9.26
N GLY A 105 -13.39 -9.45 -8.02
CA GLY A 105 -13.32 -10.51 -6.99
C GLY A 105 -11.90 -10.90 -6.54
N PRO A 106 -10.93 -11.11 -7.45
CA PRO A 106 -9.52 -11.26 -7.08
C PRO A 106 -8.99 -10.04 -6.32
N VAL A 107 -8.07 -10.29 -5.37
CA VAL A 107 -7.30 -9.20 -4.74
C VAL A 107 -6.10 -8.92 -5.63
N ILE A 108 -5.98 -7.69 -6.10
CA ILE A 108 -4.93 -7.26 -7.03
C ILE A 108 -3.87 -6.37 -6.35
N GLY A 109 -4.11 -5.96 -5.10
CA GLY A 109 -3.26 -5.03 -4.40
C GLY A 109 -3.73 -4.70 -2.99
N LEU A 110 -3.25 -3.58 -2.46
CA LEU A 110 -3.48 -3.13 -1.10
C LEU A 110 -3.65 -1.61 -1.01
N LEU A 111 -4.36 -1.19 0.03
CA LEU A 111 -4.62 0.20 0.41
C LEU A 111 -3.93 0.49 1.73
N VAL A 112 -3.18 1.58 1.80
CA VAL A 112 -2.48 2.01 3.02
C VAL A 112 -2.72 3.50 3.29
N ALA A 113 -2.61 3.90 4.55
CA ALA A 113 -2.81 5.28 4.95
C ALA A 113 -1.84 6.22 4.24
N HIS A 114 -2.36 7.34 3.74
CA HIS A 114 -1.50 8.41 3.22
C HIS A 114 -0.92 9.20 4.40
N ILE A 115 0.41 9.20 4.50
CA ILE A 115 1.11 9.96 5.53
C ILE A 115 1.34 11.38 5.01
N THR A 116 0.43 12.30 5.33
CA THR A 116 0.54 13.72 4.96
C THR A 116 0.32 14.68 6.13
N PRO A 117 1.07 15.79 6.20
CA PRO A 117 2.30 16.05 5.44
C PRO A 117 3.43 15.10 5.88
N SER A 118 4.20 14.55 4.94
CA SER A 118 5.42 13.80 5.25
C SER A 118 6.60 14.32 4.45
N ARG A 119 7.80 14.13 5.00
CA ARG A 119 9.06 14.34 4.29
C ARG A 119 9.89 13.08 4.34
N HIS A 120 10.75 12.87 3.35
CA HIS A 120 11.79 11.88 3.46
C HIS A 120 12.73 12.23 4.62
N ALA A 121 13.24 11.19 5.29
CA ALA A 121 14.25 11.38 6.31
C ALA A 121 15.48 12.12 5.74
N THR A 122 15.93 13.13 6.47
CA THR A 122 17.22 13.79 6.22
C THR A 122 18.30 13.10 7.06
N PRO A 123 19.59 13.30 6.77
CA PRO A 123 20.67 12.71 7.58
C PRO A 123 20.57 13.05 9.07
N GLU A 124 20.05 14.23 9.42
CA GLU A 124 19.82 14.68 10.79
C GLU A 124 18.70 13.88 11.51
N GLY A 125 17.88 13.14 10.75
CA GLY A 125 16.81 12.27 11.26
C GLY A 125 17.23 10.81 11.46
N LEU A 126 18.53 10.50 11.44
CA LEU A 126 19.04 9.12 11.51
C LEU A 126 18.58 8.37 12.77
N ASP A 127 18.59 9.03 13.93
CA ASP A 127 18.15 8.44 15.20
C ASP A 127 16.70 7.98 15.15
N ILE A 128 15.87 8.79 14.50
CA ILE A 128 14.45 8.54 14.35
C ILE A 128 14.26 7.31 13.43
N CYS A 129 14.99 7.24 12.32
CA CYS A 129 15.01 6.06 11.43
C CYS A 129 15.49 4.78 12.13
N SER A 130 16.51 4.90 12.98
CA SER A 130 17.07 3.79 13.76
C SER A 130 16.05 3.21 14.74
N LEU A 131 15.20 4.05 15.32
CA LEU A 131 14.12 3.61 16.21
C LEU A 131 13.10 2.73 15.47
N SER A 132 12.65 3.13 14.28
CA SER A 132 11.70 2.33 13.50
C SER A 132 12.30 1.03 12.98
N LEU A 133 13.58 1.02 12.61
CA LEU A 133 14.30 -0.22 12.29
C LEU A 133 14.45 -1.12 13.50
N SER A 134 14.70 -0.54 14.68
CA SER A 134 14.84 -1.30 15.93
C SER A 134 13.54 -2.02 16.28
N LYS A 135 12.37 -1.36 16.13
CA LYS A 135 11.05 -2.02 16.27
C LYS A 135 10.86 -3.16 15.27
N LEU A 136 11.20 -2.93 13.99
CA LEU A 136 11.11 -3.96 12.96
C LEU A 136 12.00 -5.17 13.29
N HIS A 137 13.23 -4.93 13.74
CA HIS A 137 14.16 -5.97 14.14
C HIS A 137 13.72 -6.73 15.40
N GLN A 138 13.05 -6.07 16.36
CA GLN A 138 12.45 -6.73 17.52
C GLN A 138 11.36 -7.73 17.12
N LEU A 139 10.71 -7.53 15.98
CA LEU A 139 9.77 -8.50 15.37
C LEU A 139 10.49 -9.61 14.59
N GLY A 140 11.82 -9.60 14.54
CA GLY A 140 12.62 -10.54 13.76
C GLY A 140 12.58 -10.28 12.24
N ILE A 141 12.09 -9.12 11.80
CA ILE A 141 11.90 -8.80 10.39
C ILE A 141 13.06 -7.94 9.90
N LYS A 142 13.62 -8.26 8.73
CA LYS A 142 14.65 -7.44 8.06
C LYS A 142 14.04 -6.68 6.89
N HIS A 143 14.30 -5.36 6.80
CA HIS A 143 13.73 -4.53 5.73
C HIS A 143 14.28 -4.82 4.32
N ARG A 144 15.56 -5.19 4.25
CA ARG A 144 16.36 -5.51 3.04
C ARG A 144 16.51 -4.40 1.98
N ASP A 145 15.73 -3.33 2.02
CA ASP A 145 15.91 -2.13 1.17
C ASP A 145 16.02 -0.87 2.04
N ILE A 146 16.99 -0.81 2.94
CA ILE A 146 17.13 0.34 3.85
C ILE A 146 17.79 1.50 3.09
N ASN A 147 17.02 2.52 2.72
CA ASN A 147 17.51 3.76 2.13
C ASN A 147 16.62 4.96 2.52
N LYS A 148 17.13 6.20 2.40
CA LYS A 148 16.43 7.43 2.84
C LYS A 148 15.04 7.63 2.22
N HIS A 149 14.78 7.08 1.03
CA HIS A 149 13.49 7.21 0.36
C HIS A 149 12.41 6.31 0.95
N ASN A 150 12.80 5.33 1.78
CA ASN A 150 11.88 4.42 2.44
C ASN A 150 11.48 4.88 3.85
N PHE A 151 12.02 5.99 4.35
CA PHE A 151 11.62 6.57 5.63
C PHE A 151 10.79 7.84 5.38
N LEU A 152 9.57 7.84 5.89
CA LEU A 152 8.69 9.00 5.91
C LEU A 152 8.58 9.53 7.34
N VAL A 153 8.88 10.80 7.51
CA VAL A 153 8.76 11.51 8.79
C VAL A 153 7.57 12.45 8.72
N HIS A 154 6.64 12.30 9.66
CA HIS A 154 5.48 13.17 9.82
C HIS A 154 5.62 14.05 11.07
N ASN A 155 5.53 15.37 10.91
CA ASN A 155 5.49 16.43 11.95
C ASN A 155 5.72 16.00 13.42
N GLY A 156 6.97 15.66 13.76
CA GLY A 156 7.38 15.36 15.15
C GLY A 156 6.91 14.02 15.72
N LYS A 157 6.21 13.20 14.93
CA LYS A 157 5.87 11.81 15.26
C LYS A 157 6.99 10.85 14.84
N GLN A 158 6.88 9.61 15.30
CA GLN A 158 7.78 8.53 14.90
C GLN A 158 7.76 8.34 13.37
N PRO A 159 8.88 7.94 12.74
CA PRO A 159 8.95 7.82 11.31
C PRO A 159 8.30 6.51 10.90
N SER A 160 7.51 6.57 9.86
CA SER A 160 6.94 5.38 9.27
C SER A 160 7.87 4.87 8.17
N LEU A 161 8.23 3.61 8.28
CA LEU A 161 8.95 2.87 7.28
C LEU A 161 7.98 2.47 6.17
N ILE A 162 8.27 2.91 4.95
CA ILE A 162 7.56 2.43 3.77
C ILE A 162 7.86 0.95 3.64
N VAL A 163 6.84 0.13 3.84
CA VAL A 163 6.89 -1.29 3.56
C VAL A 163 7.06 -1.48 2.06
N LYS A 164 8.07 -2.26 1.69
CA LYS A 164 8.35 -2.67 0.31
C LYS A 164 8.55 -4.17 0.25
N THR A 165 8.39 -4.68 -0.95
CA THR A 165 8.37 -6.06 -1.44
C THR A 165 9.58 -6.96 -1.12
N HIS A 166 10.53 -6.52 -0.29
CA HIS A 166 11.71 -7.31 0.09
C HIS A 166 11.83 -7.53 1.61
N LEU A 167 10.72 -7.62 2.35
CA LEU A 167 10.79 -7.98 3.76
C LEU A 167 11.14 -9.47 3.92
N GLY A 168 12.21 -9.73 4.68
CA GLY A 168 12.60 -11.10 5.04
C GLY A 168 11.68 -11.68 6.10
N SER A 169 11.24 -12.92 5.90
CA SER A 169 10.41 -13.65 6.85
C SER A 169 11.11 -13.81 8.22
N PRO A 170 10.37 -13.69 9.35
CA PRO A 170 10.88 -14.05 10.68
C PRO A 170 11.36 -15.50 10.77
N ALA A 171 10.82 -16.38 9.91
CA ALA A 171 11.13 -17.82 9.90
C ALA A 171 12.45 -18.17 9.21
N GLN A 172 13.18 -17.20 8.64
CA GLN A 172 14.53 -17.42 8.07
C GLN A 172 15.64 -17.19 9.10
N MET A 173 15.31 -17.26 10.41
CA MET A 173 16.27 -17.14 11.51
C MET A 173 16.76 -18.48 12.09
N TYR A 174 16.50 -19.61 11.41
CA TYR A 174 17.23 -20.87 11.57
C TYR A 174 17.36 -21.60 10.22
#